data_AF-A0A1T5BZJ9-F1
#
_entry.id   AF-A0A1T5BZJ9-F1
#
_cell.length_a   1.000
_cell.length_b   1.000
_cell.length_c   1.000
_cell.angle_alpha   90.00
_cell.angle_beta   90.00
_cell.angle_gamma   90.00
#
_symmetry.space_group_name_H-M   'P 1'
#
loop_
_entity.id
_entity.type
_entity.pdbx_description
1 polymer ?
#
loop_
_entity_poly.entity_id
_entity_poly.type
_entity_poly.pdbx_seq_one_letter_code
_entity_poly.pdbx_strand_id
1 'polypeptide(L)'
;MKWSFVIQQKMKAALLLGGIMALIILATLLSRRNMEGIDKSFSSIYQDRLIPATTIIYLTENLYGKRLSLEEYLLTKGAGNKSEIKAQLSAHNQNIDSLIGAFEKTYLVDEEAKSLTAFKTEVLRYEALEKSVLNLCSSGAQEEGRKLFAGAGSNTFKNTITNLNELTNIQSSIGKDLMKESKSDIASFGIISFLQIGLAVVIGLMLLVLIQNSAIINKPKITGEKNQYFNLN
;
A
#
# COMPACT_ATOMS: atom_id res chain seq x y z
N MET A 1 -36.58 -32.34 43.91
CA MET A 1 -35.21 -32.62 43.39
C MET A 1 -35.02 -32.39 41.88
N LYS A 2 -36.05 -32.26 41.04
CA LYS A 2 -35.87 -32.04 39.58
C LYS A 2 -35.47 -30.60 39.16
N TRP A 3 -35.63 -29.61 40.03
CA TRP A 3 -35.33 -28.20 39.72
C TRP A 3 -33.83 -27.86 39.68
N SER A 4 -33.02 -28.46 40.57
CA SER A 4 -31.56 -28.24 40.60
C SER A 4 -30.88 -28.65 39.30
N PHE A 5 -31.27 -29.81 38.73
CA PHE A 5 -30.74 -30.29 37.45
C PHE A 5 -31.08 -29.35 36.27
N VAL A 6 -32.31 -28.82 36.23
CA VAL A 6 -32.74 -27.87 35.19
C VAL A 6 -31.99 -26.54 35.31
N ILE A 7 -31.79 -26.03 36.52
CA ILE A 7 -30.97 -24.82 36.77
C ILE A 7 -29.52 -25.04 36.33
N GLN A 8 -28.91 -26.18 36.70
CA GLN A 8 -27.53 -26.49 36.32
C GLN A 8 -27.34 -26.63 34.81
N GLN A 9 -28.31 -27.22 34.11
CA GLN A 9 -28.26 -27.40 32.65
C GLN A 9 -28.43 -26.08 31.89
N LYS A 10 -29.31 -25.18 32.37
CA LYS A 10 -29.46 -23.82 31.84
C LYS A 10 -28.21 -22.96 32.07
N MET A 11 -27.56 -23.09 33.24
CA MET A 11 -26.34 -22.35 33.56
C MET A 11 -25.14 -22.81 32.74
N LYS A 12 -25.00 -24.13 32.49
CA LYS A 12 -23.98 -24.68 31.57
C LYS A 12 -24.19 -24.16 30.14
N ALA A 13 -25.43 -24.14 29.65
CA ALA A 13 -25.75 -23.59 28.32
C ALA A 13 -25.42 -22.09 28.22
N ALA A 14 -25.76 -21.31 29.26
CA ALA A 14 -25.44 -19.88 29.31
C ALA A 14 -23.92 -19.62 29.32
N LEU A 15 -23.16 -20.39 30.10
CA LEU A 15 -21.69 -20.31 30.12
C LEU A 15 -21.06 -20.68 28.77
N LEU A 16 -21.57 -21.73 28.12
CA LEU A 16 -21.07 -22.18 26.83
C LEU A 16 -21.36 -21.14 25.73
N LEU A 17 -22.59 -20.64 25.66
CA LEU A 17 -22.96 -19.56 24.73
C LEU A 17 -22.17 -18.28 25.01
N GLY A 18 -22.02 -17.90 26.28
CA GLY A 18 -21.23 -16.73 26.69
C GLY A 18 -19.75 -16.88 26.31
N GLY A 19 -19.18 -18.08 26.45
CA GLY A 19 -17.82 -18.38 26.02
C GLY A 19 -17.64 -18.26 24.51
N ILE A 20 -18.55 -18.82 23.71
CA ILE A 20 -18.50 -18.68 22.25
C ILE A 20 -18.66 -17.21 21.84
N MET A 21 -19.55 -16.47 22.51
CA MET A 21 -19.74 -15.04 22.24
C MET A 21 -18.50 -14.22 22.57
N ALA A 22 -17.82 -14.52 23.69
CA ALA A 22 -16.54 -13.92 24.02
C ALA A 22 -15.46 -14.22 22.97
N LEU A 23 -15.41 -15.46 22.45
CA LEU A 23 -14.50 -15.83 21.36
C LEU A 23 -14.80 -15.06 20.07
N ILE A 24 -16.08 -14.88 19.71
CA ILE A 24 -16.47 -14.08 18.55
C ILE A 24 -16.02 -12.62 18.72
N ILE A 25 -16.23 -12.02 19.89
CA ILE A 25 -15.82 -10.65 20.20
C ILE A 25 -14.30 -10.50 20.07
N LEU A 26 -13.53 -11.42 20.67
CA LEU A 26 -12.07 -11.43 20.54
C LEU A 26 -11.63 -11.56 19.08
N ALA A 27 -12.24 -12.47 18.33
CA ALA A 27 -12.01 -12.62 16.90
C ALA A 27 -12.34 -11.33 16.13
N THR A 28 -13.41 -10.60 16.49
CA THR A 28 -13.78 -9.33 15.84
C THR A 28 -12.71 -8.26 16.09
N LEU A 29 -12.17 -8.20 17.32
CA LEU A 29 -11.09 -7.27 17.65
C LEU A 29 -9.81 -7.58 16.86
N LEU A 30 -9.48 -8.86 16.66
CA LEU A 30 -8.36 -9.29 15.82
C LEU A 30 -8.60 -8.92 14.34
N SER A 31 -9.77 -9.25 13.80
CA SER A 31 -10.16 -8.89 12.43
C SER A 31 -10.07 -7.38 12.17
N ARG A 32 -10.43 -6.55 13.15
CA ARG A 32 -10.32 -5.09 13.05
C ARG A 32 -8.87 -4.64 12.90
N ARG A 33 -7.93 -5.25 13.65
CA ARG A 33 -6.50 -4.95 13.51
C ARG A 33 -5.95 -5.35 12.15
N ASN A 34 -6.33 -6.52 11.62
CA ASN A 34 -5.93 -6.91 10.27
C ASN A 34 -6.49 -5.93 9.21
N MET A 35 -7.74 -5.46 9.37
CA MET A 35 -8.31 -4.46 8.48
C MET A 35 -7.55 -3.13 8.52
N GLU A 36 -7.13 -2.68 9.71
CA GLU A 36 -6.28 -1.48 9.86
C GLU A 36 -4.90 -1.66 9.19
N GLY A 37 -4.29 -2.86 9.27
CA GLY A 37 -3.04 -3.19 8.57
C GLY A 37 -3.18 -3.17 7.05
N ILE A 38 -4.31 -3.69 6.53
CA ILE A 38 -4.65 -3.65 5.10
C ILE A 38 -4.79 -2.20 4.62
N ASP A 39 -5.58 -1.38 5.33
CA ASP A 39 -5.81 0.03 4.98
C ASP A 39 -4.50 0.82 4.95
N LYS A 40 -3.65 0.65 5.98
CA LYS A 40 -2.33 1.27 6.03
C LYS A 40 -1.45 0.82 4.86
N SER A 41 -1.41 -0.46 4.54
CA SER A 41 -0.63 -1.00 3.42
C SER A 41 -1.08 -0.41 2.08
N PHE A 42 -2.40 -0.29 1.86
CA PHE A 42 -2.94 0.34 0.65
C PHE A 42 -2.60 1.83 0.58
N SER A 43 -2.74 2.56 1.69
CA SER A 43 -2.36 3.97 1.76
C SER A 43 -0.89 4.15 1.41
N SER A 44 0.02 3.35 1.98
CA SER A 44 1.45 3.43 1.70
C SER A 44 1.81 2.98 0.27
N ILE A 45 1.16 1.96 -0.28
CA ILE A 45 1.35 1.58 -1.69
C ILE A 45 1.01 2.75 -2.61
N TYR A 46 -0.07 3.50 -2.31
CA TYR A 46 -0.46 4.65 -3.10
C TYR A 46 0.43 5.87 -2.85
N GLN A 47 0.46 6.36 -1.62
CA GLN A 47 1.11 7.62 -1.25
C GLN A 47 2.64 7.52 -1.27
N ASP A 48 3.19 6.43 -0.75
CA ASP A 48 4.64 6.28 -0.55
C ASP A 48 5.33 5.52 -1.69
N ARG A 49 4.59 4.75 -2.51
CA ARG A 49 5.21 3.95 -3.58
C ARG A 49 4.78 4.33 -5.00
N LEU A 50 3.49 4.54 -5.25
CA LEU A 50 3.00 4.91 -6.58
C LEU A 50 3.35 6.35 -6.95
N ILE A 51 3.05 7.32 -6.08
CA ILE A 51 3.35 8.75 -6.34
C ILE A 51 4.86 8.99 -6.58
N PRO A 52 5.78 8.43 -5.76
CA PRO A 52 7.20 8.65 -6.01
C PRO A 52 7.71 7.89 -7.24
N ALA A 53 7.13 6.74 -7.60
CA ALA A 53 7.44 6.07 -8.87
C ALA A 53 7.06 6.93 -10.08
N THR A 54 5.90 7.61 -10.06
CA THR A 54 5.53 8.59 -11.10
C THR A 54 6.49 9.78 -11.12
N THR A 55 6.94 10.23 -9.95
CA THR A 55 7.95 11.31 -9.84
C THR A 55 9.26 10.92 -10.53
N ILE A 56 9.71 9.66 -10.37
CA ILE A 56 10.89 9.14 -11.06
C ILE A 56 10.71 9.13 -12.59
N ILE A 57 9.50 8.84 -13.09
CA ILE A 57 9.19 8.95 -14.53
C ILE A 57 9.38 10.40 -15.01
N TYR A 58 8.82 11.38 -14.30
CA TYR A 58 8.99 12.79 -14.68
C TYR A 58 10.44 13.29 -14.58
N LEU A 59 11.22 12.77 -13.61
CA LEU A 59 12.67 13.03 -13.55
C LEU A 59 13.37 12.48 -14.79
N THR A 60 13.01 11.26 -15.20
CA THR A 60 13.55 10.62 -16.40
C THR A 60 13.22 11.45 -17.65
N GLU A 61 11.97 11.87 -17.80
CA GLU A 61 11.52 12.72 -18.92
C GLU A 61 12.32 14.03 -19.00
N ASN A 62 12.52 14.72 -17.87
CA ASN A 62 13.31 15.95 -17.86
C ASN A 62 14.78 15.70 -18.22
N LEU A 63 15.40 14.62 -17.72
CA LEU A 63 16.78 14.27 -18.06
C LEU A 63 16.95 13.97 -19.55
N TYR A 64 16.05 13.18 -20.13
CA TYR A 64 16.06 12.91 -21.58
C TYR A 64 15.74 14.15 -22.39
N GLY A 65 14.82 15.00 -21.93
CA GLY A 65 14.52 16.30 -22.54
C GLY A 65 15.77 17.17 -22.66
N LYS A 66 16.51 17.33 -21.55
CA LYS A 66 17.81 18.04 -21.55
C LYS A 66 18.79 17.47 -22.57
N ARG A 67 18.94 16.13 -22.55
CA ARG A 67 19.86 15.44 -23.46
C ARG A 67 19.49 15.67 -24.93
N LEU A 68 18.21 15.57 -25.26
CA LEU A 68 17.70 15.77 -26.62
C LEU A 68 17.88 17.22 -27.07
N SER A 69 17.48 18.21 -26.26
CA SER A 69 17.66 19.63 -26.59
C SER A 69 19.12 19.99 -26.81
N LEU A 70 20.04 19.43 -25.99
CA LEU A 70 21.46 19.66 -26.18
C LEU A 70 22.00 18.97 -27.45
N GLU A 71 21.53 17.78 -27.76
CA GLU A 71 21.88 17.08 -29.02
C GLU A 71 21.41 17.86 -30.25
N GLU A 72 20.16 18.32 -30.26
CA GLU A 72 19.59 19.16 -31.32
C GLU A 72 20.40 20.45 -31.52
N TYR A 73 20.78 21.11 -30.43
CA TYR A 73 21.64 22.29 -30.45
C TYR A 73 23.01 21.98 -31.08
N LEU A 74 23.61 20.83 -30.78
CA LEU A 74 24.93 20.43 -31.29
C LEU A 74 24.93 20.03 -32.77
N LEU A 75 23.80 19.50 -33.26
CA LEU A 75 23.60 19.05 -34.64
C LEU A 75 23.14 20.18 -35.58
N THR A 76 22.55 21.24 -35.04
CA THR A 76 22.09 22.39 -35.84
C THR A 76 23.28 23.08 -36.52
N LYS A 77 23.21 23.21 -37.86
CA LYS A 77 24.22 23.92 -38.65
C LYS A 77 24.04 25.43 -38.47
N GLY A 78 25.11 26.12 -38.05
CA GLY A 78 25.10 27.56 -37.74
C GLY A 78 25.15 27.83 -36.24
N ALA A 79 25.11 29.11 -35.85
CA ALA A 79 25.06 29.50 -34.45
C ALA A 79 23.62 29.29 -33.93
N GLY A 80 23.28 28.09 -33.47
CA GLY A 80 22.03 27.84 -32.76
C GLY A 80 21.82 28.87 -31.64
N ASN A 81 20.56 29.22 -31.36
CA ASN A 81 20.24 30.28 -30.42
C ASN A 81 20.68 29.91 -28.99
N LYS A 82 21.84 30.42 -28.58
CA LYS A 82 22.45 30.13 -27.27
C LYS A 82 21.55 30.50 -26.09
N SER A 83 20.76 31.56 -26.24
CA SER A 83 19.84 31.99 -25.19
C SER A 83 18.70 30.99 -25.01
N GLU A 84 18.23 30.43 -26.12
CA GLU A 84 17.13 29.47 -26.16
C GLU A 84 17.54 28.14 -25.51
N ILE A 85 18.67 27.55 -25.90
CA ILE A 85 19.13 26.30 -25.28
C ILE A 85 19.42 26.46 -23.78
N LYS A 86 19.98 27.60 -23.36
CA LYS A 86 20.18 27.88 -21.92
C LYS A 86 18.86 27.96 -21.17
N ALA A 87 17.85 28.61 -21.76
CA ALA A 87 16.51 28.69 -21.16
C ALA A 87 15.84 27.31 -21.06
N GLN A 88 15.92 26.49 -22.11
CA GLN A 88 15.40 25.12 -22.13
C GLN A 88 16.04 24.24 -21.05
N LEU A 89 17.38 24.22 -20.98
CA LEU A 89 18.09 23.45 -19.94
C LEU A 89 17.76 23.96 -18.53
N SER A 90 17.66 25.28 -18.35
CA SER A 90 17.28 25.86 -17.06
C SER A 90 15.86 25.47 -16.63
N ALA A 91 14.90 25.42 -17.56
CA ALA A 91 13.53 25.00 -17.26
C ALA A 91 13.49 23.54 -16.80
N HIS A 92 14.22 22.64 -17.48
CA HIS A 92 14.33 21.26 -17.04
C HIS A 92 15.02 21.12 -15.68
N ASN A 93 16.07 21.91 -15.39
CA ASN A 93 16.73 21.89 -14.08
C ASN A 93 15.76 22.29 -12.97
N GLN A 94 14.98 23.37 -13.18
CA GLN A 94 13.96 23.80 -12.20
C GLN A 94 12.89 22.73 -11.95
N ASN A 95 12.47 22.03 -13.01
CA ASN A 95 11.55 20.91 -12.87
C ASN A 95 12.18 19.75 -12.10
N ILE A 96 13.44 19.39 -12.40
CA ILE A 96 14.18 18.34 -11.69
C ILE A 96 14.31 18.69 -10.20
N ASP A 97 14.72 19.92 -9.87
CA ASP A 97 14.83 20.39 -8.48
C ASP A 97 13.48 20.33 -7.75
N SER A 98 12.40 20.74 -8.42
CA SER A 98 11.05 20.70 -7.86
C SER A 98 10.58 19.26 -7.62
N LEU A 99 10.85 18.35 -8.55
CA LEU A 99 10.51 16.94 -8.44
C LEU A 99 11.33 16.24 -7.34
N ILE A 100 12.63 16.55 -7.22
CA ILE A 100 13.48 16.07 -6.12
C ILE A 100 12.92 16.58 -4.79
N GLY A 101 12.60 17.87 -4.68
CA GLY A 101 12.03 18.44 -3.46
C GLY A 101 10.65 17.88 -3.11
N ALA A 102 9.86 17.46 -4.10
CA ALA A 102 8.61 16.73 -3.87
C ALA A 102 8.89 15.30 -3.37
N PHE A 103 9.86 14.61 -3.96
CA PHE A 103 10.29 13.27 -3.56
C PHE A 103 10.81 13.25 -2.11
N GLU A 104 11.60 14.25 -1.72
CA GLU A 104 12.16 14.39 -0.36
C GLU A 104 11.09 14.61 0.74
N LYS A 105 9.88 15.03 0.37
CA LYS A 105 8.77 15.21 1.32
C LYS A 105 8.00 13.90 1.57
N THR A 106 8.31 12.85 0.83
CA THR A 106 7.69 11.54 0.99
C THR A 106 8.38 10.75 2.10
N TYR A 107 7.79 9.63 2.52
CA TYR A 107 8.43 8.76 3.50
C TYR A 107 9.56 7.95 2.82
N LEU A 108 10.80 8.41 3.03
CA LEU A 108 12.00 7.75 2.53
C LEU A 108 12.52 6.72 3.54
N VAL A 109 12.85 5.53 3.06
CA VAL A 109 13.68 4.59 3.83
C VAL A 109 15.17 4.93 3.68
N ASP A 110 16.03 4.34 4.52
CA ASP A 110 17.46 4.64 4.55
C ASP A 110 18.15 4.39 3.20
N GLU A 111 17.79 3.30 2.51
CA GLU A 111 18.30 2.99 1.17
C GLU A 111 17.89 4.04 0.13
N GLU A 112 16.66 4.56 0.23
CA GLU A 112 16.13 5.60 -0.67
C GLU A 112 16.84 6.92 -0.45
N ALA A 113 17.01 7.34 0.80
CA ALA A 113 17.72 8.56 1.14
C ALA A 113 19.18 8.54 0.62
N LYS A 114 19.84 7.39 0.75
CA LYS A 114 21.20 7.19 0.22
C LYS A 114 21.22 7.24 -1.31
N SER A 115 20.34 6.51 -1.98
CA SER A 115 20.28 6.46 -3.45
C SER A 115 19.88 7.82 -4.04
N LEU A 116 18.98 8.56 -3.37
CA LEU A 116 18.58 9.92 -3.76
C LEU A 116 19.74 10.91 -3.66
N THR A 117 20.56 10.80 -2.61
CA THR A 117 21.77 11.62 -2.45
C THR A 117 22.77 11.36 -3.58
N ALA A 118 22.95 10.10 -3.96
CA ALA A 118 23.80 9.72 -5.09
C ALA A 118 23.25 10.27 -6.42
N PHE A 119 21.94 10.15 -6.65
CA PHE A 119 21.26 10.72 -7.80
C PHE A 119 21.45 12.25 -7.90
N LYS A 120 21.23 12.99 -6.81
CA LYS A 120 21.44 14.46 -6.77
C LYS A 120 22.87 14.85 -7.15
N THR A 121 23.86 14.09 -6.68
CA THR A 121 25.27 14.30 -7.02
C THR A 121 25.51 14.13 -8.52
N GLU A 122 24.90 13.11 -9.12
CA GLU A 122 25.01 12.86 -10.56
C GLU A 122 24.29 13.91 -11.42
N VAL A 123 23.12 14.40 -10.98
CA VAL A 123 22.42 15.53 -11.62
C VAL A 123 23.32 16.77 -11.69
N LEU A 124 23.93 17.15 -10.57
CA LEU A 124 24.86 18.30 -10.52
C LEU A 124 26.08 18.09 -11.42
N ARG A 125 26.62 16.87 -11.47
CA ARG A 125 27.73 16.53 -12.37
C ARG A 125 27.33 16.65 -13.83
N TYR A 126 26.14 16.18 -14.18
CA TYR A 126 25.62 16.28 -15.54
C TYR A 126 25.38 17.74 -15.94
N GLU A 127 24.80 18.56 -15.08
CA GLU A 127 24.65 20.00 -15.31
C GLU A 127 25.98 20.74 -15.54
N ALA A 128 27.01 20.41 -14.76
CA ALA A 128 28.35 20.99 -14.95
C ALA A 128 28.94 20.61 -16.32
N LEU A 129 28.68 19.37 -16.77
CA LEU A 129 29.11 18.91 -18.08
C LEU A 129 28.36 19.64 -19.21
N GLU A 130 27.04 19.82 -19.09
CA GLU A 130 26.24 20.59 -20.06
C GLU A 130 26.75 22.03 -20.19
N LYS A 131 27.04 22.69 -19.06
CA LYS A 131 27.65 24.03 -19.06
C LYS A 131 29.00 24.04 -19.79
N SER A 132 29.83 23.00 -19.59
CA SER A 132 31.12 22.87 -20.25
C SER A 132 30.97 22.68 -21.77
N VAL A 133 30.01 21.87 -22.21
CA VAL A 133 29.67 21.71 -23.64
C VAL A 133 29.25 23.05 -24.25
N LEU A 134 28.33 23.78 -23.61
CA LEU A 134 27.86 25.09 -24.10
C LEU A 134 28.98 26.14 -24.13
N ASN A 135 29.93 26.10 -23.20
CA ASN A 135 31.08 26.98 -23.18
C ASN A 135 32.04 26.69 -24.36
N LEU A 136 32.33 25.42 -24.64
CA LEU A 136 33.14 25.03 -25.81
C LEU A 136 32.50 25.49 -27.12
N CYS A 137 31.20 25.25 -27.29
CA CYS A 137 30.45 25.75 -28.44
C CYS A 137 30.48 27.28 -28.51
N SER A 138 30.48 27.96 -27.36
CA SER A 138 30.51 29.42 -27.32
C SER A 138 31.85 30.02 -27.72
N SER A 139 32.95 29.30 -27.48
CA SER A 139 34.31 29.68 -27.86
C SER A 139 34.69 29.28 -29.28
N GLY A 140 33.74 28.79 -30.09
CA GLY A 140 33.98 28.32 -31.46
C GLY A 140 34.49 26.87 -31.56
N ALA A 141 34.71 26.20 -30.43
CA ALA A 141 35.19 24.81 -30.36
C ALA A 141 34.02 23.80 -30.42
N GLN A 142 33.16 23.91 -31.44
CA GLN A 142 31.93 23.10 -31.53
C GLN A 142 32.20 21.59 -31.63
N GLU A 143 33.29 21.20 -32.30
CA GLU A 143 33.68 19.79 -32.41
C GLU A 143 34.15 19.20 -31.07
N GLU A 144 34.85 19.99 -30.25
CA GLU A 144 35.24 19.59 -28.90
C GLU A 144 34.00 19.46 -27.99
N GLY A 145 33.03 20.38 -28.12
CA GLY A 145 31.74 20.27 -27.45
C GLY A 145 31.00 18.99 -27.82
N ARG A 146 30.95 18.62 -29.10
CA ARG A 146 30.38 17.35 -29.57
C ARG A 146 31.10 16.13 -29.00
N LYS A 147 32.44 16.14 -29.00
CA LYS A 147 33.24 15.05 -28.41
C LYS A 147 33.02 14.92 -26.90
N LEU A 148 32.94 16.03 -26.18
CA LEU A 148 32.66 16.03 -24.75
C LEU A 148 31.27 15.46 -24.46
N PHE A 149 30.25 15.88 -25.22
CA PHE A 149 28.89 15.36 -25.11
C PHE A 149 28.79 13.85 -25.41
N ALA A 150 29.38 13.40 -26.52
CA ALA A 150 29.32 12.00 -26.94
C ALA A 150 30.17 11.07 -26.04
N GLY A 151 31.28 11.56 -25.49
CA GLY A 151 32.16 10.81 -24.60
C GLY A 151 31.72 10.89 -23.14
N ALA A 152 32.34 11.83 -22.40
CA ALA A 152 32.09 11.98 -20.96
C ALA A 152 30.62 12.31 -20.64
N GLY A 153 29.94 13.04 -21.53
CA GLY A 153 28.52 13.39 -21.38
C GLY A 153 27.62 12.17 -21.43
N SER A 154 27.85 11.26 -22.38
CA SER A 154 27.12 9.99 -22.48
C SER A 154 27.31 9.12 -21.23
N ASN A 155 28.55 9.01 -20.73
CA ASN A 155 28.82 8.26 -19.51
C ASN A 155 28.17 8.89 -18.27
N THR A 156 28.25 10.20 -18.12
CA THR A 156 27.65 10.93 -16.99
C THR A 156 26.13 10.80 -17.03
N PHE A 157 25.52 10.95 -18.21
CA PHE A 157 24.08 10.75 -18.39
C PHE A 157 23.67 9.32 -18.03
N LYS A 158 24.39 8.31 -18.54
CA LYS A 158 24.12 6.91 -18.21
C LYS A 158 24.18 6.66 -16.71
N ASN A 159 25.20 7.17 -16.02
CA ASN A 159 25.32 7.05 -14.57
C ASN A 159 24.17 7.73 -13.83
N THR A 160 23.71 8.89 -14.31
CA THR A 160 22.55 9.60 -13.75
C THR A 160 21.28 8.74 -13.87
N ILE A 161 21.03 8.16 -15.05
CA ILE A 161 19.88 7.26 -15.28
C ILE A 161 20.01 5.96 -14.48
N THR A 162 21.23 5.41 -14.34
CA THR A 162 21.45 4.21 -13.52
C THR A 162 21.11 4.44 -12.04
N ASN A 163 21.51 5.56 -11.45
CA ASN A 163 21.11 5.90 -10.08
C ASN A 163 19.59 6.07 -9.95
N LEU A 164 18.95 6.68 -10.95
CA LEU A 164 17.49 6.82 -10.97
C LEU A 164 16.76 5.47 -11.10
N ASN A 165 17.33 4.53 -11.86
CA ASN A 165 16.83 3.15 -11.93
C ASN A 165 17.03 2.39 -10.61
N GLU A 166 18.12 2.66 -9.87
CA GLU A 166 18.33 2.11 -8.53
C GLU A 166 17.22 2.54 -7.58
N LEU A 167 16.86 3.83 -7.57
CA LEU A 167 15.69 4.34 -6.83
C LEU A 167 14.40 3.60 -7.22
N THR A 168 14.17 3.39 -8.52
CA THR A 168 12.99 2.66 -9.02
C THR A 168 12.95 1.21 -8.52
N ASN A 169 14.11 0.55 -8.47
CA ASN A 169 14.21 -0.82 -7.98
C ASN A 169 13.92 -0.90 -6.47
N ILE A 170 14.40 0.07 -5.69
CA ILE A 170 14.12 0.15 -4.26
C ILE A 170 12.61 0.34 -4.02
N GLN A 171 11.97 1.27 -4.73
CA GLN A 171 10.51 1.48 -4.69
C GLN A 171 9.73 0.20 -5.00
N SER A 172 10.16 -0.55 -6.03
CA SER A 172 9.54 -1.81 -6.44
C SER A 172 9.68 -2.90 -5.38
N SER A 173 10.85 -2.99 -4.73
CA SER A 173 11.09 -3.96 -3.66
C SER A 173 10.18 -3.70 -2.46
N ILE A 174 10.15 -2.45 -1.97
CA ILE A 174 9.32 -2.06 -0.82
C ILE A 174 7.83 -2.23 -1.14
N GLY A 175 7.41 -1.88 -2.36
CA GLY A 175 6.03 -2.10 -2.81
C GLY A 175 5.62 -3.58 -2.80
N LYS A 176 6.54 -4.50 -3.13
CA LYS A 176 6.29 -5.95 -3.04
C LYS A 176 6.15 -6.42 -1.60
N ASP A 177 6.95 -5.88 -0.69
CA ASP A 177 6.88 -6.23 0.73
C ASP A 177 5.55 -5.77 1.35
N LEU A 178 5.12 -4.54 1.06
CA LEU A 178 3.79 -4.02 1.47
C LEU A 178 2.64 -4.88 0.91
N MET A 179 2.74 -5.31 -0.35
CA MET A 179 1.76 -6.19 -0.97
C MET A 179 1.72 -7.56 -0.30
N LYS A 180 2.89 -8.10 0.09
CA LYS A 180 3.00 -9.39 0.78
C LYS A 180 2.39 -9.31 2.18
N GLU A 181 2.65 -8.24 2.92
CA GLU A 181 2.06 -7.96 4.23
C GLU A 181 0.54 -7.86 4.14
N SER A 182 0.02 -7.04 3.22
CA SER A 182 -1.42 -6.89 2.97
C SER A 182 -2.11 -8.23 2.65
N LYS A 183 -1.49 -9.07 1.80
CA LYS A 183 -2.01 -10.41 1.50
C LYS A 183 -2.06 -11.32 2.72
N SER A 184 -1.07 -11.23 3.61
CA SER A 184 -1.05 -11.98 4.87
C SER A 184 -2.18 -11.55 5.81
N ASP A 185 -2.44 -10.24 5.89
CA ASP A 185 -3.55 -9.71 6.68
C ASP A 185 -4.91 -10.10 6.12
N ILE A 186 -5.09 -10.06 4.78
CA ILE A 186 -6.32 -10.51 4.12
C ILE A 186 -6.57 -12.00 4.39
N ALA A 187 -5.53 -12.84 4.29
CA ALA A 187 -5.65 -14.27 4.57
C ALA A 187 -6.05 -14.53 6.04
N SER A 188 -5.42 -13.83 6.98
CA SER A 188 -5.73 -13.92 8.41
C SER A 188 -7.17 -13.48 8.70
N PHE A 189 -7.59 -12.34 8.14
CA PHE A 189 -8.96 -11.85 8.22
C PHE A 189 -9.96 -12.88 7.67
N GLY A 190 -9.67 -13.50 6.53
CA GLY A 190 -10.53 -14.51 5.91
C GLY A 190 -10.73 -15.75 6.78
N ILE A 191 -9.65 -16.29 7.35
CA ILE A 191 -9.70 -17.45 8.26
C ILE A 191 -10.51 -17.12 9.52
N ILE A 192 -10.24 -15.97 10.14
CA ILE A 192 -10.95 -15.54 11.36
C ILE A 192 -12.44 -15.32 11.05
N SER A 193 -12.76 -14.66 9.94
CA SER A 193 -14.14 -14.40 9.53
C SER A 193 -14.92 -15.70 9.27
N PHE A 194 -14.30 -16.67 8.61
CA PHE A 194 -14.93 -17.98 8.37
C PHE A 194 -15.24 -18.70 9.69
N LEU A 195 -14.30 -18.68 10.65
CA LEU A 195 -14.52 -19.24 11.98
C LEU A 195 -15.65 -18.51 12.73
N GLN A 196 -15.70 -17.18 12.65
CA GLN A 196 -16.76 -16.39 13.27
C GLN A 196 -18.14 -16.73 12.70
N ILE A 197 -18.27 -16.86 11.38
CA ILE A 197 -19.52 -17.29 10.73
C ILE A 197 -19.91 -18.69 11.23
N GLY A 198 -18.96 -19.62 11.28
CA GLY A 198 -19.20 -20.97 11.80
C GLY A 198 -19.70 -20.97 13.24
N LEU A 199 -19.05 -20.21 14.13
CA LEU A 199 -19.46 -20.08 15.54
C LEU A 199 -20.83 -19.41 15.68
N ALA A 200 -21.15 -18.41 14.85
CA ALA A 200 -22.45 -17.76 14.84
C ALA A 200 -23.57 -18.73 14.42
N VAL A 201 -23.32 -19.57 13.41
CA VAL A 201 -24.25 -20.64 13.00
C VAL A 201 -24.47 -21.64 14.14
N VAL A 202 -23.41 -22.08 14.82
CA VAL A 202 -23.50 -22.98 15.98
C VAL A 202 -24.35 -22.37 17.10
N ILE A 203 -24.15 -21.10 17.42
CA ILE A 203 -24.99 -20.37 18.39
C ILE A 203 -26.45 -20.38 17.94
N GLY A 204 -26.73 -20.04 16.67
CA GLY A 204 -28.08 -20.03 16.13
C GLY A 204 -28.79 -21.38 16.27
N LEU A 205 -28.09 -22.47 15.95
CA LEU A 205 -28.61 -23.84 16.11
C LEU A 205 -28.85 -24.20 17.58
N MET A 206 -27.92 -23.86 18.48
CA MET A 206 -28.07 -24.10 19.91
C MET A 206 -29.29 -23.38 20.49
N LEU A 207 -29.51 -22.13 20.07
CA LEU A 207 -30.69 -21.36 20.49
C LEU A 207 -32.00 -22.00 20.01
N LEU A 208 -32.05 -22.49 18.77
CA LEU A 208 -33.23 -23.20 18.25
C LEU A 208 -33.56 -24.46 19.07
N VAL A 209 -32.55 -25.27 19.39
CA VAL A 209 -32.72 -26.48 20.23
C VAL A 209 -33.18 -26.13 21.64
N LEU A 210 -32.62 -25.08 22.25
CA LEU A 210 -33.03 -24.61 23.58
C LEU A 210 -34.49 -24.14 23.59
N ILE A 211 -34.93 -23.40 22.56
CA ILE A 211 -36.31 -22.92 22.44
C ILE A 211 -37.27 -24.11 22.29
N GLN A 212 -36.99 -25.05 21.39
CA GLN A 212 -37.83 -26.23 21.18
C GLN A 212 -38.00 -27.07 22.46
N ASN A 213 -36.91 -27.32 23.18
CA ASN A 213 -36.96 -28.07 24.44
C ASN A 213 -37.71 -27.33 25.55
N SER A 214 -37.71 -25.99 25.55
CA SER A 214 -38.47 -25.19 26.52
C SER A 214 -39.99 -25.25 26.29
N ALA A 215 -40.44 -25.31 25.03
CA ALA A 215 -41.86 -25.35 24.67
C ALA A 215 -42.53 -26.68 25.09
N ILE A 216 -41.78 -27.78 25.15
CA ILE A 216 -42.29 -29.11 25.53
C ILE A 216 -42.70 -29.17 27.03
N ILE A 217 -42.13 -28.30 27.87
CA ILE A 217 -42.40 -28.28 29.33
C ILE A 217 -43.70 -27.52 29.66
N ASN A 218 -44.20 -26.68 28.76
CA ASN A 218 -45.40 -25.83 28.96
C ASN A 218 -46.69 -26.41 28.35
N LYS A 219 -46.81 -27.73 28.15
CA LYS A 219 -48.12 -28.32 27.83
C LYS A 219 -48.92 -28.50 29.13
N PRO A 220 -50.05 -27.77 29.35
CA PRO A 220 -50.88 -28.00 30.53
C PRO A 220 -51.42 -29.44 30.49
N LYS A 221 -51.24 -30.19 31.58
CA LYS A 221 -51.95 -31.45 31.78
C LYS A 221 -53.44 -31.14 31.80
N ILE A 222 -54.17 -31.55 30.76
CA ILE A 222 -55.62 -31.64 30.82
C ILE A 222 -55.91 -32.81 31.77
N THR A 223 -56.16 -32.49 33.04
CA THR A 223 -56.69 -33.45 34.00
C THR A 223 -58.12 -33.74 33.57
N GLY A 224 -58.36 -34.93 33.00
CA GLY A 224 -59.72 -35.38 32.70
C GLY A 224 -60.50 -35.51 34.00
N GLU A 225 -61.53 -34.68 34.18
CA GLU A 225 -62.53 -34.86 35.22
C GLU A 225 -63.19 -36.23 35.03
N LYS A 226 -63.15 -37.06 36.07
CA LYS A 226 -63.95 -38.28 36.17
C LYS A 226 -65.42 -37.88 36.22
N ASN A 227 -66.19 -38.28 35.21
CA ASN A 227 -67.65 -38.28 35.26
C ASN A 227 -68.15 -38.99 36.53
N GLN A 228 -68.67 -38.23 37.48
CA GLN A 228 -69.48 -38.72 38.58
C GLN A 228 -70.82 -39.19 38.00
N TYR A 229 -71.03 -40.50 37.93
CA TYR A 229 -72.37 -41.04 37.81
C TYR A 229 -72.96 -41.16 39.21
N PHE A 230 -74.02 -40.37 39.42
CA PHE A 230 -75.01 -40.47 40.47
C PHE A 230 -75.43 -41.92 40.73
N ASN A 231 -75.59 -42.29 42.01
CA ASN A 231 -76.69 -43.17 42.41
C ASN A 231 -77.19 -42.78 43.80
N LEU A 232 -78.49 -42.49 43.84
CA LEU A 232 -79.33 -42.23 45.00
C LEU A 232 -79.89 -43.55 45.52
N ASN A 233 -79.59 -43.89 46.78
CA ASN A 233 -80.46 -44.40 47.85
C ASN A 233 -79.62 -45.08 48.93
#